data_AF-H8ZVQ5-F1
#
_entry.id   AF-H8ZVQ5-F1
#
_cell.length_a   1.000
_cell.length_b   1.000
_cell.length_c   1.000
_cell.angle_alpha   90.00
_cell.angle_beta   90.00
_cell.angle_gamma   90.00
#
_symmetry.space_group_name_H-M   'P 1'
#
loop_
_entity.id
_entity.type
_entity.pdbx_description
1 polymer ?
#
loop_
_entity_poly.entity_id
_entity_poly.type
_entity_poly.pdbx_seq_one_letter_code
_entity_poly.pdbx_strand_id
1 'polypeptide(L)' 'RADAVVLTYACDQPLSLNRLSTFWLHELRRLEIRAPVIVAGCKLDRRDEEYNLSVEMMPLMQS' A
#
# COMPACT_ATOMS: atom_id res chain seq x y z
N ARG A 1 11.65 -7.82 -17.01
CA ARG A 1 10.23 -7.34 -16.96
C ARG A 1 9.60 -7.98 -15.74
N ALA A 2 8.89 -7.23 -14.91
CA ALA A 2 8.18 -7.81 -13.76
C ALA A 2 6.82 -8.37 -14.21
N ASP A 3 6.43 -9.52 -13.66
CA ASP A 3 5.11 -10.12 -13.90
C ASP A 3 4.06 -9.63 -12.91
N ALA A 4 4.48 -9.15 -11.74
CA ALA A 4 3.65 -8.48 -10.73
C ALA A 4 4.53 -7.60 -9.83
N VAL A 5 3.89 -6.64 -9.14
CA VAL A 5 4.52 -5.85 -8.08
C VAL A 5 3.70 -6.00 -6.80
N VAL A 6 4.35 -6.34 -5.69
CA VAL A 6 3.72 -6.36 -4.36
C VAL A 6 4.18 -5.11 -3.61
N LEU A 7 3.26 -4.18 -3.36
CA LEU A 7 3.48 -3.04 -2.50
C LEU A 7 3.03 -3.37 -1.08
N THR A 8 3.97 -3.33 -0.15
CA THR A 8 3.71 -3.67 1.25
C THR A 8 3.63 -2.43 2.13
N TYR A 9 2.73 -2.44 3.09
CA TYR A 9 2.72 -1.50 4.21
C TYR A 9 2.70 -2.28 5.53
N ALA A 10 3.06 -1.61 6.61
CA ALA A 10 3.11 -2.19 7.94
C ALA A 10 1.81 -1.84 8.71
N CYS A 11 1.08 -2.86 9.17
CA CYS A 11 -0.18 -2.69 9.90
C CYS A 11 0.00 -2.00 11.26
N ASP A 12 1.20 -2.03 11.83
CA ASP A 12 1.60 -1.30 13.05
C ASP A 12 2.10 0.13 12.76
N GLN A 13 2.14 0.55 11.49
CA GLN A 13 2.65 1.87 11.09
C GLN A 13 1.80 2.48 9.94
N PRO A 14 0.67 3.12 10.25
CA PRO A 14 -0.26 3.70 9.25
C PRO A 14 0.39 4.66 8.24
N LEU A 15 1.43 5.40 8.66
CA LEU A 15 2.19 6.29 7.77
C LEU A 15 2.82 5.57 6.56
N SER A 16 3.11 4.27 6.68
CA SER A 16 3.63 3.46 5.57
C SER A 16 2.56 3.22 4.48
N LEU A 17 1.29 3.15 4.85
CA LEU A 17 0.16 3.03 3.93
C LEU A 17 -0.03 4.32 3.12
N ASN A 18 0.05 5.49 3.78
CA ASN A 18 0.01 6.79 3.11
C ASN A 18 1.13 6.96 2.06
N ARG A 19 2.31 6.37 2.28
CA ARG A 19 3.40 6.39 1.30
C ARG A 19 3.14 5.55 0.05
N LEU A 20 2.19 4.60 0.10
CA LEU A 20 1.83 3.83 -1.09
C LEU A 20 1.23 4.74 -2.17
N SER A 21 0.26 5.58 -1.82
CA SER A 21 -0.33 6.53 -2.77
C SER A 21 0.58 7.72 -3.06
N THR A 22 1.14 8.35 -2.03
CA THR A 22 1.90 9.61 -2.18
C THR A 22 3.30 9.46 -2.76
N PHE A 23 3.85 8.25 -2.85
CA PHE A 23 5.18 8.02 -3.39
C PHE A 23 5.24 6.80 -4.32
N TRP A 24 4.97 5.60 -3.82
CA TRP A 24 5.27 4.36 -4.55
C TRP A 24 4.44 4.19 -5.82
N LEU A 25 3.13 4.46 -5.76
CA LEU A 25 2.27 4.40 -6.94
C LEU A 25 2.68 5.43 -7.99
N HIS A 26 3.07 6.64 -7.58
CA HIS A 26 3.59 7.65 -8.51
C HIS A 26 4.90 7.19 -9.17
N GLU A 27 5.81 6.60 -8.41
CA GLU A 27 7.08 6.08 -8.95
C GLU A 27 6.88 4.90 -9.90
N LEU A 28 5.96 3.99 -9.60
CA LEU A 28 5.62 2.88 -10.52
C LEU A 28 5.02 3.40 -11.84
N ARG A 29 4.17 4.44 -11.77
CA ARG A 29 3.64 5.13 -12.97
C ARG A 29 4.77 5.81 -13.75
N ARG A 30 5.68 6.51 -13.07
CA ARG A 30 6.85 7.19 -13.68
C ARG A 30 7.79 6.22 -14.40
N LEU A 31 7.96 5.02 -13.85
CA LEU A 31 8.77 3.94 -14.44
C LEU A 31 8.01 3.14 -15.52
N GLU A 32 6.77 3.52 -15.84
CA GLU A 32 5.91 2.85 -16.83
C GLU A 32 5.74 1.34 -16.57
N ILE A 33 5.69 0.94 -15.30
CA ILE A 33 5.44 -0.45 -14.92
C ILE A 33 4.00 -0.83 -15.33
N ARG A 34 3.89 -1.80 -16.25
CA ARG A 34 2.59 -2.34 -16.72
C ARG A 34 2.13 -3.60 -15.97
N ALA A 35 2.93 -4.06 -15.01
CA ALA A 35 2.59 -5.23 -14.21
C ALA A 35 1.47 -4.88 -13.21
N PRO A 36 0.56 -5.84 -12.89
CA PRO A 36 -0.44 -5.62 -11.84
C PRO A 36 0.22 -5.34 -10.48
N VAL A 37 -0.38 -4.42 -9.73
CA VAL A 37 0.07 -4.03 -8.39
C VAL A 37 -0.86 -4.64 -7.34
N ILE A 38 -0.29 -5.39 -6.42
CA ILE A 38 -0.99 -5.99 -5.27
C ILE A 38 -0.56 -5.23 -4.02
N VAL A 39 -1.52 -4.76 -3.22
CA VAL A 39 -1.24 -4.12 -1.93
C VAL A 39 -1.37 -5.16 -0.82
N ALA A 40 -0.35 -5.31 0.01
CA ALA A 40 -0.33 -6.25 1.12
C ALA A 40 -0.01 -5.55 2.46
N GLY A 41 -0.88 -5.76 3.46
CA GLY A 41 -0.61 -5.38 4.84
C GLY A 41 0.26 -6.44 5.52
N CYS A 42 1.33 -6.01 6.18
CA CYS A 42 2.27 -6.88 6.89
C CYS A 42 2.23 -6.62 8.40
N LYS A 43 2.84 -7.52 9.19
CA LYS A 43 2.92 -7.41 10.67
C LYS A 43 1.54 -7.32 11.34
N LEU A 44 0.61 -8.14 10.86
CA LEU A 44 -0.76 -8.18 11.37
C LEU A 44 -0.81 -8.51 12.87
N ASP A 45 0.17 -9.26 13.36
CA ASP A 45 0.39 -9.60 14.77
C ASP A 45 0.64 -8.39 15.67
N ARG A 46 1.10 -7.27 15.11
CA ARG A 46 1.43 -6.03 15.85
C ARG A 46 0.39 -4.94 15.70
N ARG A 47 -0.68 -5.22 14.96
CA ARG A 47 -1.73 -4.27 14.66
C ARG A 47 -2.53 -3.98 15.93
N ASP A 48 -2.73 -2.69 16.20
CA ASP A 48 -3.56 -2.26 17.33
C ASP A 48 -5.04 -2.66 17.11
N GLU A 49 -5.77 -2.95 18.19
CA GLU A 49 -7.15 -3.45 18.12
C GLU A 49 -8.13 -2.42 17.51
N GLU A 50 -7.79 -1.14 17.58
CA GLU A 50 -8.58 -0.03 17.05
C GLU A 50 -8.46 0.12 15.52
N TYR A 51 -7.71 -0.75 14.83
CA TYR A 51 -7.44 -0.64 13.41
C TYR A 51 -8.66 -0.95 12.53
N ASN A 52 -9.18 0.08 11.85
CA ASN A 52 -10.23 -0.06 10.85
C ASN A 52 -9.69 -0.02 9.42
N LEU A 53 -9.55 -1.20 8.80
CA LEU A 53 -8.98 -1.36 7.46
C LEU A 53 -9.71 -0.53 6.39
N SER A 54 -11.04 -0.36 6.48
CA SER A 54 -11.78 0.36 5.44
C SER A 54 -11.51 1.87 5.47
N VAL A 55 -11.31 2.44 6.67
CA VAL A 55 -10.93 3.85 6.86
C VAL A 55 -9.52 4.08 6.32
N GLU A 56 -8.58 3.22 6.70
CA GLU A 56 -7.17 3.32 6.31
C GLU A 56 -6.94 3.12 4.81
N MET A 57 -7.80 2.37 4.11
CA MET A 57 -7.72 2.18 2.66
C MET A 57 -8.26 3.34 1.84
N MET A 58 -8.98 4.31 2.43
CA MET A 58 -9.53 5.47 1.70
C MET A 58 -8.52 6.18 0.79
N PRO A 59 -7.26 6.47 1.22
CA PRO A 59 -6.29 7.13 0.37
C PRO A 59 -5.95 6.37 -0.92
N LEU A 60 -6.11 5.05 -0.92
CA LEU A 60 -5.90 4.20 -2.10
C LEU A 60 -7.15 4.06 -2.97
N MET A 61 -8.35 4.12 -2.39
CA MET A 61 -9.60 3.95 -3.14
C MET A 61 -10.00 5.20 -3.95
N GLN A 62 -9.38 6.35 -3.66
CA GLN A 62 -9.70 7.64 -4.30
C GLN A 62 -8.57 8.17 -5.21
N SER A 63 -7.47 7.42 -5.42
CA SER A 63 -6.25 7.85 -6.15
C SER A 63 -6.02 7.21 -7.52
#